data_AF-A0A1L9AV39-F1
#
_entry.id   AF-A0A1L9AV39-F1
#
_cell.length_a   1.000
_cell.length_b   1.000
_cell.length_c   1.000
_cell.angle_alpha   90.00
_cell.angle_beta   90.00
_cell.angle_gamma   90.00
#
_symmetry.space_group_name_H-M   'P 1'
#
loop_
_entity.id
_entity.type
_entity.pdbx_description
1 polymer ?
#
loop_
_entity_poly.entity_id
_entity_poly.type
_entity_poly.pdbx_seq_one_letter_code
_entity_poly.pdbx_strand_id
1 'polypeptide(L)'
;MPPAARARLWSRLRDAREPKPARHRRPVWLMVAASAAALALAVFFWSAPSARSLGGLELAQATPDLRVREDAAGVEIQMGEAALVDDARGLALRNLGPLVVRREPSGVRLVRGRAEFSVERRKPGASPVVVLVSGGAIEVMGTRFTVEEREAGGAVTLHEGAILFRRLTGEVVQLRPGQTLGWPVAEPAEPARRELASPEPEPPQPLATPSPVVASSRPPAAAGRAPSVEEILRELEVLRGRHEFEQAARYLEAAMRKQPAATRERLSFELGSLLTYQLEDAQRACAHWARHERQFQRGRYAEAVQRARETLSCQARDGETGR
;
A
#
# COMPACT_ATOMS: atom_id res chain seq x y z
N MET A 1 23.21 53.37 16.35
CA MET A 1 22.95 53.85 14.96
C MET A 1 21.71 53.16 14.40
N PRO A 2 20.80 53.87 13.72
CA PRO A 2 19.45 53.39 13.46
C PRO A 2 19.37 52.42 12.26
N PRO A 3 18.42 51.47 12.27
CA PRO A 3 18.26 50.43 11.23
C PRO A 3 17.77 50.93 9.87
N ALA A 4 17.52 52.24 9.70
CA ALA A 4 17.06 52.83 8.44
C ALA A 4 18.18 53.16 7.43
N ALA A 5 19.46 53.00 7.78
CA ALA A 5 20.59 53.34 6.91
C ALA A 5 21.13 52.17 6.06
N ARG A 6 20.70 50.92 6.31
CA ARG A 6 21.22 49.72 5.60
C ARG A 6 20.42 49.32 4.34
N ALA A 7 19.24 49.91 4.11
CA ALA A 7 18.36 49.53 3.01
C ALA A 7 18.61 50.26 1.68
N ARG A 8 19.46 51.30 1.63
CA ARG A 8 19.65 52.13 0.41
C ARG A 8 20.94 51.87 -0.39
N LEU A 9 21.79 50.92 0.05
CA LEU A 9 23.06 50.63 -0.63
C LEU A 9 22.99 49.43 -1.59
N TRP A 10 21.97 48.58 -1.51
CA TRP A 10 21.89 47.33 -2.29
C TRP A 10 21.01 47.40 -3.55
N SER A 11 20.40 48.55 -3.85
CA SER A 11 19.52 48.71 -5.02
C SER A 11 20.21 49.27 -6.28
N ARG A 12 21.55 49.42 -6.29
CA ARG A 12 22.29 49.98 -7.45
C ARG A 12 23.24 49.01 -8.16
N LEU A 13 23.25 47.73 -7.79
CA LEU A 13 24.15 46.72 -8.38
C LEU A 13 23.44 45.64 -9.22
N ARG A 14 22.15 45.80 -9.55
CA ARG A 14 21.38 44.79 -10.29
C ARG A 14 21.03 45.14 -11.74
N ASP A 15 21.33 46.35 -12.22
CA ASP A 15 20.87 46.80 -13.56
C ASP A 15 21.99 46.97 -14.63
N ALA A 16 23.11 46.24 -14.52
CA ALA A 16 24.16 46.35 -15.54
C ALA A 16 24.79 44.99 -15.86
N ARG A 17 24.08 44.13 -16.61
CA ARG A 17 24.67 43.12 -17.50
C ARG A 17 23.61 42.46 -18.41
N GLU A 18 23.12 43.22 -19.37
CA GLU A 18 22.69 42.67 -20.66
C GLU A 18 23.45 43.39 -21.77
N PRO A 19 24.33 42.70 -22.52
CA PRO A 19 24.72 43.15 -23.84
C PRO A 19 23.92 42.39 -24.92
N LYS A 20 23.12 43.16 -25.66
CA LYS A 20 22.46 42.81 -26.94
C LYS A 20 23.49 42.82 -28.12
N PRO A 21 23.13 42.33 -29.32
CA PRO A 21 23.97 41.48 -30.16
C PRO A 21 24.88 42.22 -31.14
N ALA A 22 26.05 41.65 -31.44
CA ALA A 22 26.91 42.08 -32.54
C ALA A 22 26.68 41.21 -33.79
N ARG A 23 26.15 41.83 -34.84
CA ARG A 23 26.13 41.32 -36.22
C ARG A 23 27.57 41.31 -36.75
N HIS A 24 28.08 40.15 -37.14
CA HIS A 24 29.21 40.07 -38.08
C HIS A 24 28.89 39.20 -39.30
N ARG A 25 29.22 39.78 -40.45
CA ARG A 25 29.06 39.26 -41.81
C ARG A 25 29.98 38.07 -42.07
N ARG A 26 29.51 37.19 -42.96
CA ARG A 26 30.11 35.93 -43.47
C ARG A 26 31.46 36.13 -44.18
N PRO A 27 32.22 35.03 -44.38
CA PRO A 27 32.32 34.42 -45.71
C PRO A 27 32.05 32.89 -45.62
N VAL A 28 31.12 32.29 -46.37
CA VAL A 28 31.20 31.84 -47.78
C VAL A 28 32.52 31.15 -48.13
N TRP A 29 32.71 29.92 -47.63
CA TRP A 29 33.28 28.81 -48.40
C TRP A 29 33.11 27.49 -47.64
N LEU A 30 32.96 26.39 -48.39
CA LEU A 30 32.73 24.99 -47.95
C LEU A 30 31.27 24.61 -47.67
N MET A 31 30.51 24.50 -48.77
CA MET A 31 29.61 23.36 -48.94
C MET A 31 30.43 22.17 -49.43
N VAL A 32 30.21 20.99 -48.83
CA VAL A 32 29.87 19.71 -49.49
C VAL A 32 29.86 18.61 -48.40
N ALA A 33 28.85 17.73 -48.49
CA ALA A 33 28.64 16.48 -47.75
C ALA A 33 27.89 16.55 -46.41
N ALA A 34 26.55 16.52 -46.46
CA ALA A 34 25.72 15.94 -45.39
C ALA A 34 24.33 15.50 -45.92
N SER A 35 24.30 14.74 -47.01
CA SER A 35 23.07 14.18 -47.59
C SER A 35 23.02 12.67 -47.36
N ALA A 36 22.82 12.22 -46.12
CA ALA A 36 22.46 10.82 -45.80
C ALA A 36 22.05 10.55 -44.34
N ALA A 37 22.18 11.49 -43.39
CA ALA A 37 21.99 11.21 -41.95
C ALA A 37 20.62 11.63 -41.37
N ALA A 38 19.70 12.18 -42.19
CA ALA A 38 18.45 12.77 -41.70
C ALA A 38 17.24 11.80 -41.68
N LEU A 39 17.34 10.60 -42.26
CA LEU A 39 16.23 9.63 -42.31
C LEU A 39 16.38 8.45 -41.35
N ALA A 40 17.57 8.23 -40.75
CA ALA A 40 17.76 7.19 -39.73
C ALA A 40 17.44 7.68 -38.30
N LEU A 41 17.39 8.99 -38.07
CA LEU A 41 17.07 9.59 -36.75
C LEU A 41 15.57 9.78 -36.50
N ALA A 42 14.73 9.74 -37.54
CA ALA A 42 13.29 9.94 -37.41
C ALA A 42 12.49 8.66 -37.07
N VAL A 43 13.07 7.47 -37.29
CA VAL A 43 12.38 6.19 -37.01
C VAL A 43 12.65 5.67 -35.59
N PHE A 44 13.74 6.13 -34.95
CA PHE A 44 14.10 5.67 -33.60
C PHE A 44 13.40 6.46 -32.47
N PHE A 45 12.86 7.65 -32.77
CA PHE A 45 12.23 8.53 -31.76
C PHE A 45 10.70 8.44 -31.71
N TRP A 46 10.04 7.61 -32.52
CA TRP A 46 8.57 7.57 -32.59
C TRP A 46 7.88 6.41 -31.86
N SER A 47 8.63 5.63 -31.10
CA SER A 47 8.06 4.69 -30.13
C SER A 47 8.40 5.20 -28.74
N ALA A 48 7.69 6.25 -28.29
CA ALA A 48 7.54 6.44 -26.85
C ALA A 48 6.92 5.13 -26.33
N PRO A 49 7.64 4.34 -25.51
CA PRO A 49 7.12 3.08 -25.03
C PRO A 49 5.83 3.41 -24.31
N SER A 50 4.70 2.95 -24.88
CA SER A 50 3.41 3.07 -24.23
C SER A 50 3.57 2.45 -22.85
N ALA A 51 3.37 3.25 -21.80
CA ALA A 51 3.44 2.80 -20.42
C ALA A 51 2.50 1.61 -20.27
N ARG A 52 3.07 0.41 -20.27
CA ARG A 52 2.29 -0.82 -20.21
C ARG A 52 1.90 -1.00 -18.75
N SER A 53 0.61 -0.97 -18.45
CA SER A 53 0.14 -1.32 -17.12
C SER A 53 -0.02 -2.83 -16.99
N LEU A 54 0.34 -3.37 -15.82
CA LEU A 54 0.15 -4.75 -15.41
C LEU A 54 -0.54 -4.75 -14.05
N GLY A 55 -1.79 -5.20 -13.96
CA GLY A 55 -2.54 -5.24 -12.70
C GLY A 55 -2.69 -3.86 -12.02
N GLY A 56 -2.73 -2.79 -12.81
CA GLY A 56 -2.78 -1.41 -12.32
C GLY A 56 -1.45 -0.87 -11.79
N LEU A 57 -0.33 -1.58 -12.00
CA LEU A 57 1.03 -1.10 -11.79
C LEU A 57 1.63 -0.72 -13.15
N GLU A 58 2.46 0.31 -13.21
CA GLU A 58 3.15 0.72 -14.44
C GLU A 58 4.45 -0.07 -14.61
N LEU A 59 4.67 -0.63 -15.80
CA LEU A 59 5.90 -1.33 -16.16
C LEU A 59 6.97 -0.32 -16.59
N ALA A 60 7.89 0.00 -15.68
CA ALA A 60 8.97 0.94 -15.94
C ALA A 60 10.14 0.32 -16.72
N GLN A 61 10.50 -0.93 -16.41
CA GLN A 61 11.58 -1.67 -17.08
C GLN A 61 11.24 -3.15 -17.16
N ALA A 62 11.73 -3.82 -18.21
CA ALA A 62 11.54 -5.24 -18.44
C ALA A 62 12.73 -5.84 -19.20
N THR A 63 13.07 -7.09 -18.91
CA THR A 63 14.01 -7.85 -19.74
C THR A 63 13.31 -8.44 -20.98
N PRO A 64 14.05 -8.75 -22.07
CA PRO A 64 13.44 -9.29 -23.29
C PRO A 64 12.75 -10.65 -23.14
N ASP A 65 13.16 -11.43 -22.13
CA ASP A 65 12.62 -12.76 -21.80
C ASP A 65 11.45 -12.70 -20.80
N LEU A 66 10.97 -11.50 -20.46
CA LEU A 66 9.87 -11.29 -19.51
C LEU A 66 8.61 -12.07 -19.94
N ARG A 67 8.16 -12.99 -19.08
CA ARG A 67 6.88 -13.70 -19.22
C ARG A 67 5.97 -13.33 -18.07
N VAL A 68 4.86 -12.67 -18.39
CA VAL A 68 3.86 -12.21 -17.41
C VAL A 68 2.50 -12.80 -17.74
N ARG A 69 1.77 -13.20 -16.71
CA ARG A 69 0.35 -13.52 -16.75
C ARG A 69 -0.39 -12.56 -15.82
N GLU A 70 -1.54 -12.05 -16.26
CA GLU A 70 -2.41 -11.21 -15.45
C GLU A 70 -3.75 -11.92 -15.30
N ASP A 71 -4.17 -12.14 -14.06
CA ASP A 71 -5.44 -12.77 -13.71
C ASP A 71 -6.04 -12.13 -12.45
N ALA A 72 -7.12 -12.71 -11.92
CA ALA A 72 -7.79 -12.20 -10.72
C ALA A 72 -6.91 -12.29 -9.44
N ALA A 73 -5.89 -13.15 -9.41
CA ALA A 73 -4.95 -13.24 -8.30
C ALA A 73 -3.90 -12.12 -8.35
N GLY A 74 -3.66 -11.54 -9.53
CA GLY A 74 -2.80 -10.37 -9.73
C GLY A 74 -1.89 -10.53 -10.94
N VAL A 75 -0.70 -9.95 -10.84
CA VAL A 75 0.37 -10.04 -11.82
C VAL A 75 1.32 -11.16 -11.42
N GLU A 76 1.44 -12.17 -12.26
CA GLU A 76 2.39 -13.27 -12.12
C GLU A 76 3.53 -13.11 -13.13
N ILE A 77 4.73 -12.84 -12.63
CA ILE A 77 5.97 -12.86 -13.40
C ILE A 77 6.56 -14.26 -13.29
N GLN A 78 6.57 -14.99 -14.41
CA GLN A 78 7.03 -16.38 -14.48
C GLN A 78 8.52 -16.47 -14.82
N MET A 79 9.03 -15.51 -15.61
CA MET A 79 10.40 -15.47 -16.12
C MET A 79 10.80 -14.02 -16.42
N GLY A 80 12.10 -13.74 -16.38
CA GLY A 80 12.68 -12.42 -16.61
C GLY A 80 12.60 -11.49 -15.39
N GLU A 81 12.99 -10.24 -15.60
CA GLU A 81 12.92 -9.18 -14.60
C GLU A 81 12.03 -8.04 -15.08
N ALA A 82 11.31 -7.44 -14.15
CA ALA A 82 10.47 -6.28 -14.35
C ALA A 82 10.60 -5.33 -13.16
N ALA A 83 10.62 -4.03 -13.44
CA ALA A 83 10.41 -2.98 -12.46
C ALA A 83 8.98 -2.46 -12.62
N LEU A 84 8.17 -2.63 -11.59
CA LEU A 84 6.77 -2.17 -11.53
C LEU A 84 6.68 -0.97 -10.59
N VAL A 85 5.85 0.01 -10.96
CA VAL A 85 5.69 1.27 -10.22
C VAL A 85 4.22 1.56 -9.92
N ASP A 86 3.95 2.04 -8.72
CA ASP A 86 2.67 2.63 -8.32
C ASP A 86 2.89 4.12 -8.03
N ASP A 87 2.88 4.92 -9.10
CA ASP A 87 3.15 6.36 -9.06
C ASP A 87 2.26 7.11 -8.07
N ALA A 88 0.99 6.71 -7.98
CA ALA A 88 0.04 7.29 -7.04
C ALA A 88 0.49 7.16 -5.57
N ARG A 89 1.37 6.19 -5.28
CA ARG A 89 1.91 5.92 -3.93
C ARG A 89 3.42 6.15 -3.82
N GLY A 90 4.13 6.47 -4.89
CA GLY A 90 5.60 6.59 -4.87
C GLY A 90 6.29 5.29 -4.43
N LEU A 91 5.76 4.15 -4.90
CA LEU A 91 6.27 2.80 -4.61
C LEU A 91 6.78 2.18 -5.90
N ALA A 92 8.01 1.68 -5.89
CA ALA A 92 8.56 0.84 -6.95
C ALA A 92 8.93 -0.53 -6.38
N LEU A 93 8.79 -1.57 -7.19
CA LEU A 93 9.25 -2.92 -6.87
C LEU A 93 9.95 -3.56 -8.06
N ARG A 94 10.95 -4.39 -7.80
CA ARG A 94 11.64 -5.22 -8.79
C ARG A 94 11.61 -6.66 -8.34
N ASN A 95 11.17 -7.58 -9.21
CA ASN A 95 11.18 -9.00 -8.89
C ASN A 95 12.60 -9.56 -8.85
N LEU A 96 12.82 -10.51 -7.95
CA LEU A 96 14.05 -11.30 -7.82
C LEU A 96 13.68 -12.77 -8.07
N GLY A 97 13.49 -13.12 -9.34
CA GLY A 97 12.93 -14.40 -9.77
C GLY A 97 11.40 -14.37 -9.93
N PRO A 98 10.72 -15.54 -9.92
CA PRO A 98 9.26 -15.60 -10.07
C PRO A 98 8.54 -14.84 -8.95
N LEU A 99 7.50 -14.10 -9.32
CA LEU A 99 6.77 -13.18 -8.43
C LEU A 99 5.28 -13.21 -8.70
N VAL A 100 4.46 -13.21 -7.65
CA VAL A 100 3.03 -12.92 -7.72
C VAL A 100 2.73 -11.72 -6.84
N VAL A 101 2.21 -10.66 -7.46
CA VAL A 101 1.92 -9.38 -6.80
C VAL A 101 0.57 -8.85 -7.21
N ARG A 102 -0.15 -8.21 -6.29
CA ARG A 102 -1.45 -7.60 -6.56
C ARG A 102 -1.50 -6.18 -6.01
N ARG A 103 -2.05 -5.25 -6.79
CA ARG A 103 -2.34 -3.90 -6.30
C ARG A 103 -3.64 -3.92 -5.48
N GLU A 104 -3.61 -3.25 -4.34
CA GLU A 104 -4.72 -3.14 -3.39
C GLU A 104 -5.08 -1.67 -3.15
N PRO A 105 -6.29 -1.36 -2.63
CA PRO A 105 -6.65 0.02 -2.26
C PRO A 105 -5.72 0.63 -1.20
N SER A 106 -5.15 -0.17 -0.30
CA SER A 106 -4.23 0.30 0.75
C SER A 106 -2.75 0.31 0.32
N GLY A 107 -2.39 -0.35 -0.79
CA GLY A 107 -0.99 -0.49 -1.20
C GLY A 107 -0.77 -1.66 -2.15
N VAL A 108 0.28 -2.45 -1.92
CA VAL A 108 0.62 -3.62 -2.76
C VAL A 108 0.70 -4.86 -1.89
N ARG A 109 0.11 -5.97 -2.36
CA ARG A 109 0.21 -7.27 -1.72
C ARG A 109 1.21 -8.14 -2.47
N LEU A 110 2.25 -8.58 -1.76
CA LEU A 110 3.12 -9.65 -2.23
C LEU A 110 2.47 -10.99 -1.86
N VAL A 111 2.05 -11.74 -2.87
CA VAL A 111 1.36 -13.03 -2.67
C VAL A 111 2.36 -14.18 -2.60
N ARG A 112 3.40 -14.14 -3.44
CA ARG A 112 4.44 -15.17 -3.49
C ARG A 112 5.69 -14.63 -4.20
N GLY A 113 6.85 -15.15 -3.83
CA GLY A 113 8.13 -14.85 -4.48
C GLY A 113 8.91 -13.78 -3.74
N ARG A 114 9.92 -13.22 -4.41
CA ARG A 114 10.86 -12.29 -3.80
C ARG A 114 10.92 -11.00 -4.61
N ALA A 115 10.90 -9.86 -3.93
CA ALA A 115 11.03 -8.56 -4.58
C ALA A 115 11.83 -7.58 -3.72
N GLU A 116 12.58 -6.72 -4.39
CA GLU A 116 13.14 -5.51 -3.80
C GLU A 116 12.12 -4.37 -3.95
N PHE A 117 11.87 -3.64 -2.87
CA PHE A 117 10.98 -2.49 -2.82
C PHE A 117 11.77 -1.22 -2.56
N SER A 118 11.38 -0.15 -3.25
CA SER A 118 11.86 1.21 -3.03
C SER A 118 10.66 2.13 -2.86
N VAL A 119 10.63 2.90 -1.77
CA VAL A 119 9.58 3.87 -1.49
C VAL A 119 10.18 5.25 -1.40
N GLU A 120 9.58 6.20 -2.10
CA GLU A 120 9.98 7.61 -2.02
C GLU A 120 9.83 8.15 -0.60
N ARG A 121 10.74 9.04 -0.22
CA ARG A 121 10.74 9.60 1.13
C ARG A 121 9.51 10.49 1.35
N ARG A 122 8.71 10.13 2.35
CA ARG A 122 7.52 10.86 2.76
C ARG A 122 7.82 11.84 3.89
N LYS A 123 7.03 12.92 3.94
CA LYS A 123 7.11 13.90 5.04
C LYS A 123 6.67 13.24 6.35
N PRO A 124 7.28 13.60 7.49
CA PRO A 124 6.78 13.17 8.80
C PRO A 124 5.29 13.49 8.96
N GLY A 125 4.51 12.50 9.44
CA GLY A 125 3.05 12.63 9.61
C GLY A 125 2.20 12.36 8.36
N ALA A 126 2.81 12.17 7.18
CA ALA A 126 2.07 11.67 6.02
C ALA A 126 1.66 10.19 6.21
N SER A 127 0.62 9.75 5.51
CA SER A 127 0.23 8.34 5.51
C SER A 127 1.36 7.46 4.96
N PRO A 128 1.68 6.32 5.60
CA PRO A 128 2.70 5.41 5.10
C PRO A 128 2.25 4.70 3.82
N VAL A 129 3.21 4.21 3.05
CA VAL A 129 2.96 3.18 2.04
C VAL A 129 2.85 1.84 2.73
N VAL A 130 1.90 1.01 2.31
CA VAL A 130 1.68 -0.32 2.91
C VAL A 130 2.03 -1.41 1.90
N VAL A 131 2.90 -2.34 2.33
CA VAL A 131 3.12 -3.61 1.63
C VAL A 131 2.51 -4.73 2.47
N LEU A 132 1.54 -5.45 1.89
CA LEU A 132 0.82 -6.53 2.55
C LEU A 132 1.48 -7.87 2.24
N VAL A 133 1.63 -8.71 3.27
CA VAL A 133 2.19 -10.07 3.21
C VAL A 133 1.29 -11.03 4.02
N SER A 134 1.55 -12.34 4.01
CA SER A 134 0.80 -13.29 4.86
C SER A 134 0.90 -12.95 6.35
N GLY A 135 2.06 -12.48 6.82
CA GLY A 135 2.30 -12.21 8.23
C GLY A 135 1.74 -10.90 8.77
N GLY A 136 1.21 -10.04 7.91
CA GLY A 136 0.71 -8.73 8.29
C GLY A 136 0.98 -7.62 7.28
N ALA A 137 1.27 -6.43 7.78
CA ALA A 137 1.44 -5.22 6.99
C ALA A 137 2.77 -4.52 7.30
N ILE A 138 3.51 -4.17 6.25
CA ILE A 138 4.75 -3.41 6.32
C ILE A 138 4.43 -1.95 6.00
N GLU A 139 4.55 -1.07 7.00
CA GLU A 139 4.36 0.37 6.85
C GLU A 139 5.69 1.07 6.60
N VAL A 140 5.72 1.87 5.54
CA VAL A 140 6.94 2.43 4.97
C VAL A 140 6.82 3.94 4.76
N MET A 141 7.84 4.68 5.21
CA MET A 141 7.92 6.15 5.08
C MET A 141 8.99 6.65 4.10
N GLY A 142 9.72 5.74 3.44
CA GLY A 142 10.82 6.09 2.54
C GLY A 142 12.04 5.21 2.78
N THR A 143 12.03 4.01 2.21
CA THR A 143 13.02 2.97 2.50
C THR A 143 13.29 2.11 1.29
N ARG A 144 14.43 1.41 1.33
CA ARG A 144 14.72 0.28 0.46
C ARG A 144 14.80 -1.01 1.28
N PHE A 145 14.10 -2.05 0.86
CA PHE A 145 14.01 -3.33 1.57
C PHE A 145 13.70 -4.47 0.62
N THR A 146 14.00 -5.70 1.03
CA THR A 146 13.63 -6.91 0.28
C THR A 146 12.60 -7.68 1.08
N VAL A 147 11.56 -8.16 0.39
CA VAL A 147 10.58 -9.08 0.96
C VAL A 147 10.64 -10.39 0.19
N GLU A 148 10.61 -11.49 0.93
CA GLU A 148 10.44 -12.84 0.41
C GLU A 148 9.19 -13.46 1.03
N GLU A 149 8.28 -13.90 0.18
CA GLU A 149 7.01 -14.53 0.55
C GLU A 149 6.97 -15.96 -0.01
N ARG A 150 6.75 -16.92 0.88
CA ARG A 150 6.59 -18.35 0.60
C ARG A 150 5.23 -18.81 1.12
N GLU A 151 4.81 -20.03 0.78
CA GLU A 151 3.49 -20.54 1.17
C GLU A 151 3.23 -20.52 2.68
N ALA A 152 4.25 -20.83 3.48
CA ALA A 152 4.13 -20.94 4.93
C ALA A 152 4.58 -19.67 5.70
N GLY A 153 4.84 -18.56 5.01
CA GLY A 153 5.31 -17.31 5.63
C GLY A 153 6.42 -16.65 4.84
N GLY A 154 7.20 -15.78 5.50
CA GLY A 154 8.16 -14.97 4.77
C GLY A 154 9.14 -14.22 5.66
N ALA A 155 9.95 -13.41 5.00
CA ALA A 155 10.93 -12.56 5.65
C ALA A 155 11.00 -11.19 4.98
N VAL A 156 11.27 -10.17 5.79
CA VAL A 156 11.62 -8.83 5.32
C VAL A 156 13.01 -8.47 5.83
N THR A 157 13.88 -8.02 4.93
CA THR A 157 15.22 -7.51 5.23
C THR A 157 15.27 -6.04 4.86
N LEU A 158 15.56 -5.18 5.84
CA LEU A 158 15.63 -3.74 5.64
C LEU A 158 17.04 -3.30 5.24
N HIS A 159 17.16 -2.56 4.14
CA HIS A 159 18.46 -2.06 3.66
C HIS A 159 18.71 -0.61 4.07
N GLU A 160 17.67 0.24 4.02
CA GLU A 160 17.78 1.68 4.28
C GLU A 160 16.52 2.24 4.96
N GLY A 161 16.69 3.23 5.85
CA GLY A 161 15.60 3.93 6.53
C GLY A 161 15.00 3.14 7.70
N ALA A 162 13.68 3.11 7.84
CA ALA A 162 12.99 2.39 8.92
C ALA A 162 11.60 1.93 8.45
N ILE A 163 11.21 0.72 8.85
CA ILE A 163 9.87 0.18 8.59
C ILE A 163 9.21 -0.24 9.91
N LEU A 164 7.88 -0.18 9.93
CA LEU A 164 7.06 -0.74 11.00
C LEU A 164 6.33 -1.98 10.45
N PHE A 165 6.61 -3.15 11.01
CA PHE A 165 5.89 -4.38 10.70
C PHE A 165 4.76 -4.55 11.70
N ARG A 166 3.51 -4.48 11.23
CA ARG A 166 2.32 -4.80 12.02
C ARG A 166 1.94 -6.25 11.76
N ARG A 167 2.14 -7.11 12.76
CA ARG A 167 1.70 -8.51 12.71
C ARG A 167 0.17 -8.59 12.70
N LEU A 168 -0.37 -9.70 12.19
CA LEU A 168 -1.80 -10.01 12.29
C LEU A 168 -2.33 -10.02 13.74
N THR A 169 -1.46 -10.29 14.72
CA THR A 169 -1.79 -10.26 16.15
C THR A 169 -1.94 -8.84 16.71
N GLY A 170 -1.62 -7.81 15.92
CA GLY A 170 -1.59 -6.40 16.34
C GLY A 170 -0.26 -5.94 16.93
N GLU A 171 0.70 -6.85 17.15
CA GLU A 171 2.06 -6.50 17.57
C GLU A 171 2.74 -5.65 16.48
N VAL A 172 3.48 -4.61 16.90
CA VAL A 172 4.23 -3.73 16.01
C VAL A 172 5.71 -3.88 16.28
N VAL A 173 6.46 -4.31 15.26
CA VAL A 173 7.91 -4.48 15.31
C VAL A 173 8.56 -3.43 14.41
N GLN A 174 9.44 -2.60 14.98
CA GLN A 174 10.23 -1.66 14.18
C GLN A 174 11.53 -2.34 13.71
N LEU A 175 11.80 -2.30 12.42
CA LEU A 175 13.10 -2.74 11.88
C LEU A 175 13.99 -1.54 11.57
N ARG A 176 15.29 -1.76 11.75
CA ARG A 176 16.40 -0.88 11.38
C ARG A 176 17.21 -1.48 10.22
N PRO A 177 17.99 -0.67 9.49
CA PRO A 177 18.83 -1.16 8.41
C PRO A 177 19.73 -2.32 8.85
N GLY A 178 19.83 -3.36 8.03
CA GLY A 178 20.55 -4.60 8.30
C GLY A 178 19.77 -5.64 9.11
N GLN A 179 18.59 -5.32 9.64
CA GLN A 179 17.75 -6.29 10.34
C GLN A 179 16.87 -7.08 9.39
N THR A 180 16.63 -8.34 9.76
CA THR A 180 15.67 -9.23 9.11
C THR A 180 14.61 -9.64 10.13
N LEU A 181 13.34 -9.55 9.75
CA LEU A 181 12.23 -10.08 10.51
C LEU A 181 11.58 -11.21 9.72
N GLY A 182 11.52 -12.39 10.33
CA GLY A 182 10.64 -13.46 9.90
C GLY A 182 9.28 -13.36 10.59
N TRP A 183 8.22 -13.69 9.86
CA TRP A 183 6.93 -14.07 10.45
C TRP A 183 6.73 -15.51 10.08
N PRO A 184 6.33 -16.35 11.05
CA PRO A 184 6.83 -17.68 10.98
C PRO A 184 6.22 -18.40 9.80
N VAL A 185 7.12 -18.69 8.87
CA VAL A 185 7.63 -20.05 8.70
C VAL A 185 8.33 -20.50 9.98
N ALA A 186 7.72 -21.46 10.66
CA ALA A 186 8.39 -22.64 11.23
C ALA A 186 7.38 -23.79 11.05
N GLU A 187 7.79 -24.98 10.61
CA GLU A 187 8.43 -25.93 11.52
C GLU A 187 9.70 -26.57 10.98
N PRO A 188 10.81 -26.55 11.74
CA PRO A 188 11.76 -27.65 11.78
C PRO A 188 11.46 -28.53 13.00
N ALA A 189 10.69 -29.60 12.81
CA ALA A 189 10.70 -30.80 13.65
C ALA A 189 10.68 -31.98 12.67
N GLU A 190 11.79 -32.69 12.44
CA GLU A 190 12.32 -33.67 13.36
C GLU A 190 13.84 -33.89 13.13
N PRO A 191 14.74 -33.68 14.11
CA PRO A 191 15.93 -34.50 14.19
C PRO A 191 15.50 -35.84 14.80
N ALA A 192 14.93 -36.73 13.99
CA ALA A 192 14.83 -38.14 14.31
C ALA A 192 16.25 -38.76 14.26
N ARG A 193 17.03 -38.51 15.31
CA ARG A 193 18.10 -39.40 15.83
C ARG A 193 18.49 -38.93 17.23
N ARG A 194 17.61 -39.25 18.18
CA ARG A 194 18.09 -39.76 19.48
C ARG A 194 18.79 -41.08 19.17
N GLU A 195 20.08 -41.01 18.93
CA GLU A 195 20.94 -42.18 19.08
C GLU A 195 21.21 -42.31 20.58
N LEU A 196 20.76 -43.43 21.13
CA LEU A 196 20.82 -43.79 22.54
C LEU A 196 22.27 -43.85 23.03
N ALA A 197 22.63 -42.97 23.97
CA ALA A 197 23.69 -43.15 24.96
C ALA A 197 23.55 -42.02 25.99
N SER A 198 23.60 -42.17 27.30
CA SER A 198 23.55 -43.24 28.29
C SER A 198 23.29 -42.49 29.63
N PRO A 199 22.63 -43.06 30.65
CA PRO A 199 22.28 -42.31 31.86
C PRO A 199 23.50 -42.14 32.77
N GLU A 200 23.89 -40.89 33.05
CA GLU A 200 24.80 -40.57 34.15
C GLU A 200 23.98 -39.97 35.31
N PRO A 201 24.11 -40.50 36.54
CA PRO A 201 23.28 -40.08 37.66
C PRO A 201 23.74 -38.74 38.25
N GLU A 202 22.86 -37.73 38.19
CA GLU A 202 23.09 -36.41 38.79
C GLU A 202 22.69 -36.41 40.29
N PRO A 203 23.45 -35.73 41.19
CA PRO A 203 23.18 -35.68 42.63
C PRO A 203 21.99 -34.77 42.99
N PRO A 204 21.34 -34.97 44.14
CA PRO A 204 20.16 -34.22 44.53
C PRO A 204 20.51 -32.80 44.97
N GLN A 205 19.90 -31.80 44.34
CA GLN A 205 19.89 -30.42 44.84
C GLN A 205 18.51 -30.00 45.36
N PRO A 206 18.48 -29.07 46.34
CA PRO A 206 17.36 -28.92 47.28
C PRO A 206 16.24 -28.02 46.78
N LEU A 207 15.05 -28.31 47.30
CA LEU A 207 13.80 -27.57 47.21
C LEU A 207 13.97 -26.06 47.47
N ALA A 208 13.63 -25.23 46.48
CA ALA A 208 13.38 -23.80 46.66
C ALA A 208 11.99 -23.43 46.14
N THR A 209 11.10 -23.22 47.12
CA THR A 209 9.91 -22.35 47.25
C THR A 209 9.13 -21.80 46.02
N PRO A 210 7.78 -21.70 46.14
CA PRO A 210 6.88 -21.21 45.11
C PRO A 210 6.90 -19.67 44.98
N SER A 211 6.98 -19.17 43.74
CA SER A 211 6.77 -17.76 43.41
C SER A 211 5.30 -17.47 43.02
N PRO A 212 4.82 -16.25 43.29
CA PRO A 212 3.39 -15.95 43.42
C PRO A 212 2.69 -15.74 42.08
N VAL A 213 1.43 -16.16 42.05
CA VAL A 213 0.44 -15.94 40.99
C VAL A 213 0.24 -14.44 40.80
N VAL A 214 0.80 -13.88 39.71
CA VAL A 214 0.46 -12.52 39.27
C VAL A 214 -0.91 -12.58 38.59
N ALA A 215 -1.92 -12.16 39.34
CA ALA A 215 -3.27 -11.96 38.85
C ALA A 215 -3.26 -10.94 37.70
N SER A 216 -3.65 -11.40 36.52
CA SER A 216 -3.89 -10.55 35.35
C SER A 216 -5.13 -9.71 35.60
N SER A 217 -4.92 -8.46 35.99
CA SER A 217 -5.96 -7.43 36.14
C SER A 217 -6.61 -7.12 34.80
N ARG A 218 -7.64 -7.89 34.43
CA ARG A 218 -8.59 -7.55 33.36
C ARG A 218 -9.35 -6.29 33.79
N PRO A 219 -9.24 -5.15 33.09
CA PRO A 219 -10.01 -3.96 33.43
C PRO A 219 -11.52 -4.25 33.30
N PRO A 220 -12.36 -3.75 34.22
CA PRO A 220 -13.79 -3.94 34.15
C PRO A 220 -14.33 -3.29 32.88
N ALA A 221 -15.14 -4.05 32.14
CA ALA A 221 -15.87 -3.57 30.97
C ALA A 221 -16.74 -2.38 31.40
N ALA A 222 -16.34 -1.17 30.97
CA ALA A 222 -17.14 0.03 31.11
C ALA A 222 -18.40 -0.11 30.25
N ALA A 223 -19.45 -0.68 30.83
CA ALA A 223 -20.78 -0.76 30.23
C ALA A 223 -21.32 0.66 30.06
N GLY A 224 -21.33 1.16 28.82
CA GLY A 224 -21.97 2.43 28.48
C GLY A 224 -21.27 3.29 27.43
N ARG A 225 -20.00 3.03 27.11
CA ARG A 225 -19.31 3.78 26.06
C ARG A 225 -19.69 3.26 24.67
N ALA A 226 -20.02 4.16 23.74
CA ALA A 226 -20.15 3.80 22.34
C ALA A 226 -18.79 3.29 21.81
N PRO A 227 -18.76 2.17 21.08
CA PRO A 227 -17.51 1.60 20.57
C PRO A 227 -16.79 2.63 19.69
N SER A 228 -15.45 2.66 19.75
CA SER A 228 -14.64 3.51 18.88
C SER A 228 -14.70 3.05 17.43
N VAL A 229 -14.26 3.89 16.50
CA VAL A 229 -14.21 3.54 15.08
C VAL A 229 -13.26 2.36 14.85
N GLU A 230 -12.13 2.36 15.54
CA GLU A 230 -11.11 1.32 15.47
C GLU A 230 -11.64 -0.02 16.00
N GLU A 231 -12.46 -0.01 17.07
CA GLU A 231 -13.12 -1.20 17.60
C GLU A 231 -14.15 -1.75 16.61
N ILE A 232 -14.95 -0.87 15.98
CA ILE A 232 -15.93 -1.26 14.96
C ILE A 232 -15.24 -1.91 13.76
N LEU A 233 -14.14 -1.31 13.27
CA LEU A 233 -13.41 -1.83 12.12
C LEU A 233 -12.70 -3.15 12.43
N ARG A 234 -12.16 -3.31 13.64
CA ARG A 234 -11.57 -4.58 14.08
C ARG A 234 -12.61 -5.69 14.13
N GLU A 235 -13.78 -5.43 14.68
CA GLU A 235 -14.87 -6.42 14.72
C GLU A 235 -15.35 -6.77 13.31
N LEU A 236 -15.41 -5.77 12.41
CA LEU A 236 -15.74 -5.99 11.00
C LEU A 236 -14.73 -6.94 10.32
N GLU A 237 -13.44 -6.79 10.57
CA GLU A 237 -12.41 -7.69 10.04
C GLU A 237 -12.58 -9.13 10.54
N VAL A 238 -12.93 -9.31 11.81
CA VAL A 238 -13.24 -10.64 12.38
C VAL A 238 -14.43 -11.28 11.66
N LEU A 239 -15.52 -10.55 11.47
CA LEU A 239 -16.72 -11.05 10.78
C LEU A 239 -16.42 -11.38 9.31
N ARG A 240 -15.63 -10.55 8.62
CA ARG A 240 -15.19 -10.82 7.25
C ARG A 240 -14.30 -12.07 7.16
N GLY A 241 -13.38 -12.26 8.10
CA GLY A 241 -12.53 -13.45 8.16
C GLY A 241 -13.31 -14.76 8.35
N ARG A 242 -14.50 -14.68 8.96
CA ARG A 242 -15.43 -15.81 9.11
C ARG A 242 -16.45 -15.94 7.98
N HIS A 243 -16.39 -15.07 6.97
CA HIS A 243 -17.37 -14.96 5.88
C HIS A 243 -18.80 -14.66 6.36
N GLU A 244 -18.96 -14.04 7.53
CA GLU A 244 -20.27 -13.68 8.11
C GLU A 244 -20.74 -12.31 7.61
N PHE A 245 -20.86 -12.15 6.29
CA PHE A 245 -21.06 -10.83 5.67
C PHE A 245 -22.41 -10.18 6.01
N GLU A 246 -23.50 -10.93 6.13
CA GLU A 246 -24.79 -10.38 6.58
C GLU A 246 -24.72 -9.86 8.03
N GLN A 247 -23.99 -10.56 8.89
CA GLN A 247 -23.78 -10.12 10.27
C GLN A 247 -22.95 -8.84 10.30
N ALA A 248 -21.91 -8.75 9.47
CA ALA A 248 -21.11 -7.54 9.29
C ALA A 248 -21.95 -6.35 8.80
N ALA A 249 -22.85 -6.55 7.83
CA ALA A 249 -23.74 -5.51 7.35
C ALA A 249 -24.63 -4.97 8.48
N ARG A 250 -25.31 -5.86 9.22
CA ARG A 250 -26.16 -5.49 10.36
C ARG A 250 -25.38 -4.78 11.47
N TYR A 251 -24.17 -5.24 11.74
CA TYR A 251 -23.29 -4.64 12.74
C TYR A 251 -22.92 -3.20 12.37
N LEU A 252 -22.52 -2.95 11.11
CA LEU A 252 -22.21 -1.61 10.62
C LEU A 252 -23.41 -0.66 10.69
N GLU A 253 -24.59 -1.12 10.27
CA GLU A 253 -25.83 -0.32 10.37
C GLU A 253 -26.13 0.10 11.82
N ALA A 254 -26.00 -0.82 12.78
CA ALA A 254 -26.23 -0.55 14.19
C ALA A 254 -25.17 0.38 14.78
N ALA A 255 -23.90 0.15 14.42
CA ALA A 255 -22.77 0.95 14.89
C ALA A 255 -22.87 2.40 14.41
N MET A 256 -23.18 2.62 13.13
CA MET A 256 -23.31 3.96 12.53
C MET A 256 -24.27 4.88 13.27
N ARG A 257 -25.38 4.37 13.82
CA ARG A 257 -26.38 5.18 14.55
C ARG A 257 -25.80 5.88 15.78
N LYS A 258 -24.73 5.32 16.37
CA LYS A 258 -24.08 5.82 17.57
C LYS A 258 -22.86 6.70 17.29
N GLN A 259 -22.51 6.91 16.02
CA GLN A 259 -21.27 7.57 15.61
C GLN A 259 -21.48 9.01 15.12
N PRO A 260 -20.49 9.90 15.27
CA PRO A 260 -20.54 11.26 14.74
C PRO A 260 -20.56 11.27 13.20
N ALA A 261 -20.99 12.39 12.61
CA ALA A 261 -21.18 12.53 11.17
C ALA A 261 -19.94 12.16 10.33
N ALA A 262 -18.75 12.60 10.75
CA ALA A 262 -17.49 12.32 10.05
C ALA A 262 -17.19 10.81 10.00
N THR A 263 -17.44 10.08 11.10
CA THR A 263 -17.26 8.63 11.15
C THR A 263 -18.31 7.89 10.34
N ARG A 264 -19.56 8.37 10.35
CA ARG A 264 -20.68 7.73 9.63
C ARG A 264 -20.43 7.65 8.14
N GLU A 265 -19.74 8.61 7.54
CA GLU A 265 -19.39 8.56 6.11
C GLU A 265 -18.51 7.33 5.80
N ARG A 266 -17.41 7.16 6.54
CA ARG A 266 -16.50 6.01 6.37
C ARG A 266 -17.22 4.68 6.58
N LEU A 267 -18.00 4.55 7.66
CA LEU A 267 -18.73 3.31 7.94
C LEU A 267 -19.83 3.04 6.91
N SER A 268 -20.47 4.09 6.40
CA SER A 268 -21.43 3.98 5.30
C SER A 268 -20.77 3.49 4.03
N PHE A 269 -19.55 3.95 3.73
CA PHE A 269 -18.77 3.44 2.61
C PHE A 269 -18.44 1.94 2.77
N GLU A 270 -17.93 1.52 3.93
CA GLU A 270 -17.64 0.10 4.20
C GLU A 270 -18.89 -0.79 4.03
N LEU A 271 -20.04 -0.35 4.55
CA LEU A 271 -21.31 -1.08 4.41
C LEU A 271 -21.70 -1.25 2.95
N GLY A 272 -21.66 -0.19 2.16
CA GLY A 272 -22.04 -0.28 0.75
C GLY A 272 -21.05 -1.13 -0.05
N SER A 273 -19.75 -1.07 0.23
CA SER A 273 -18.76 -1.95 -0.40
C SER A 273 -19.04 -3.42 -0.09
N LEU A 274 -19.43 -3.74 1.16
CA LEU A 274 -19.78 -5.09 1.55
C LEU A 274 -21.06 -5.59 0.84
N LEU A 275 -22.09 -4.75 0.76
CA LEU A 275 -23.31 -5.05 0.00
C LEU A 275 -23.03 -5.28 -1.49
N THR A 276 -22.12 -4.49 -2.07
CA THR A 276 -21.79 -4.53 -3.50
C THR A 276 -20.95 -5.77 -3.85
N TYR A 277 -19.87 -6.02 -3.12
CA TYR A 277 -18.81 -6.93 -3.57
C TYR A 277 -18.77 -8.26 -2.83
N GLN A 278 -19.41 -8.38 -1.67
CA GLN A 278 -19.35 -9.61 -0.87
C GLN A 278 -20.71 -10.28 -0.78
N LEU A 279 -21.77 -9.49 -0.60
CA LEU A 279 -23.15 -10.00 -0.59
C LEU A 279 -23.80 -10.02 -1.98
N GLU A 280 -23.25 -9.28 -2.94
CA GLU A 280 -23.78 -9.13 -4.31
C GLU A 280 -25.27 -8.72 -4.34
N ASP A 281 -25.74 -8.04 -3.29
CA ASP A 281 -27.12 -7.57 -3.19
C ASP A 281 -27.25 -6.20 -3.86
N ALA A 282 -27.39 -6.23 -5.19
CA ALA A 282 -27.45 -5.03 -6.02
C ALA A 282 -28.58 -4.08 -5.59
N GLN A 283 -29.74 -4.60 -5.18
CA GLN A 283 -30.88 -3.77 -4.80
C GLN A 283 -30.60 -3.00 -3.50
N ARG A 284 -30.12 -3.67 -2.44
CA ARG A 284 -29.74 -3.02 -1.18
C ARG A 284 -28.56 -2.07 -1.39
N ALA A 285 -27.56 -2.48 -2.18
CA ALA A 285 -26.39 -1.66 -2.47
C ALA A 285 -26.79 -0.36 -3.19
N CYS A 286 -27.61 -0.42 -4.24
CA CYS A 286 -28.09 0.77 -4.95
C CYS A 286 -28.89 1.72 -4.05
N ALA A 287 -29.81 1.17 -3.25
CA ALA A 287 -30.60 1.97 -2.31
C ALA A 287 -29.73 2.63 -1.24
N HIS A 288 -28.70 1.91 -0.76
CA HIS A 288 -27.73 2.42 0.20
C HIS A 288 -26.86 3.52 -0.41
N TRP A 289 -26.32 3.32 -1.62
CA TRP A 289 -25.49 4.32 -2.31
C TRP A 289 -26.24 5.60 -2.64
N ALA A 290 -27.49 5.52 -3.09
CA ALA A 290 -28.32 6.69 -3.30
C ALA A 290 -28.53 7.49 -1.99
N ARG A 291 -28.67 6.81 -0.85
CA ARG A 291 -28.76 7.46 0.46
C ARG A 291 -27.43 8.08 0.88
N HIS A 292 -26.32 7.37 0.65
CA HIS A 292 -24.97 7.83 0.96
C HIS A 292 -24.67 9.15 0.25
N GLU A 293 -24.89 9.23 -1.07
CA GLU A 293 -24.65 10.46 -1.83
C GLU A 293 -25.50 11.63 -1.34
N ARG A 294 -26.80 11.43 -1.08
CA ARG A 294 -27.66 12.48 -0.54
C ARG A 294 -27.14 13.03 0.78
N GLN A 295 -26.59 12.16 1.63
CA GLN A 295 -26.07 12.52 2.95
C GLN A 295 -24.64 13.10 2.90
N PHE A 296 -23.81 12.68 1.94
CA PHE A 296 -22.37 12.98 1.86
C PHE A 296 -21.97 13.50 0.47
N GLN A 297 -22.68 14.52 -0.03
CA GLN A 297 -22.57 15.03 -1.42
C GLN A 297 -21.16 15.44 -1.87
N ARG A 298 -20.26 15.77 -0.94
CA ARG A 298 -18.85 16.11 -1.19
C ARG A 298 -17.90 15.25 -0.35
N GLY A 299 -18.31 14.02 -0.12
CA GLY A 299 -17.60 13.06 0.69
C GLY A 299 -16.26 12.66 0.09
N ARG A 300 -15.33 12.22 0.95
CA ARG A 300 -14.04 11.65 0.56
C ARG A 300 -14.20 10.45 -0.37
N TYR A 301 -15.36 9.79 -0.35
CA TYR A 301 -15.63 8.56 -1.08
C TYR A 301 -16.50 8.75 -2.35
N ALA A 302 -16.81 9.99 -2.75
CA ALA A 302 -17.77 10.27 -3.83
C ALA A 302 -17.44 9.54 -5.15
N GLU A 303 -16.20 9.59 -5.61
CA GLU A 303 -15.78 8.93 -6.87
C GLU A 303 -15.85 7.40 -6.79
N ALA A 304 -15.56 6.82 -5.62
CA ALA A 304 -15.64 5.38 -5.41
C ALA A 304 -17.11 4.91 -5.38
N VAL A 305 -17.99 5.69 -4.75
CA VAL A 305 -19.43 5.42 -4.72
C VAL A 305 -20.03 5.50 -6.13
N GLN A 306 -19.67 6.52 -6.91
CA GLN A 306 -20.13 6.67 -8.29
C GLN A 306 -19.77 5.44 -9.15
N ARG A 307 -18.51 4.99 -9.08
CA ARG A 307 -18.07 3.77 -9.80
C ARG A 307 -18.80 2.51 -9.33
N ALA A 308 -19.04 2.37 -8.03
CA ALA A 308 -19.80 1.23 -7.51
C ALA A 308 -21.24 1.20 -8.05
N ARG A 309 -21.89 2.37 -8.16
CA ARG A 309 -23.22 2.49 -8.74
C ARG A 309 -23.26 2.19 -10.24
N GLU A 310 -22.26 2.66 -10.98
CA GLU A 310 -22.10 2.34 -12.40
C GLU A 310 -21.91 0.84 -12.61
N THR A 311 -21.07 0.20 -11.80
CA THR A 311 -20.84 -1.25 -11.82
C THR A 311 -22.14 -2.03 -11.60
N LEU A 312 -22.94 -1.60 -10.63
CA LEU A 312 -24.23 -2.21 -10.32
C LEU A 312 -25.36 -1.82 -11.29
N SER A 313 -25.09 -0.96 -12.27
CA SER A 313 -26.12 -0.37 -13.15
C SER A 313 -27.30 0.18 -12.35
N CYS A 314 -27.03 0.87 -11.24
CA CYS A 314 -28.06 1.46 -10.39
C CYS A 314 -28.84 2.52 -11.17
N GLN A 315 -29.91 2.10 -11.85
CA GLN A 315 -30.79 3.02 -12.55
C GLN A 315 -31.34 4.03 -11.54
N ALA A 316 -31.27 5.32 -11.88
CA ALA A 316 -31.97 6.36 -11.15
C ALA A 316 -33.46 6.14 -11.36
N ARG A 317 -34.07 5.23 -10.58
CA ARG A 317 -35.53 5.14 -10.44
C ARG A 317 -36.00 6.30 -9.55
N ASP A 318 -35.76 7.52 -10.01
CA ASP A 318 -36.40 8.71 -9.50
C ASP A 318 -37.56 9.02 -10.45
N GLY A 319 -38.80 8.68 -10.06
CA GLY A 319 -39.97 9.31 -10.69
C GLY A 319 -41.25 8.52 -10.96
N GLU A 320 -41.59 7.42 -10.27
CA GLU A 320 -42.91 6.81 -10.50
C GLU A 320 -43.58 6.23 -9.24
N THR A 321 -43.82 7.09 -8.26
CA THR A 321 -44.97 6.94 -7.34
C THR A 321 -45.54 8.32 -7.05
N GLY A 322 -46.19 8.89 -8.08
CA GLY A 322 -47.14 9.98 -7.95
C GLY A 322 -48.46 9.54 -8.58
N ARG A 323 -49.28 8.83 -7.80
CA ARG A 323 -50.73 8.72 -7.95
C ARG A 323 -51.35 8.58 -6.58
#